data_AF-A0A7X0J980-F1
#
_entry.id   AF-A0A7X0J980-F1
#
_cell.length_a   1.000
_cell.length_b   1.000
_cell.length_c   1.000
_cell.angle_alpha   90.00
_cell.angle_beta   90.00
_cell.angle_gamma   90.00
#
_symmetry.space_group_name_H-M   'P 1'
#
loop_
_entity.id
_entity.type
_entity.pdbx_description
1 polymer ?
#
loop_
_entity_poly.entity_id
_entity_poly.type
_entity_poly.pdbx_seq_one_letter_code
_entity_poly.pdbx_strand_id
1 'polypeptide(L)'
;MKALYSLSAAALVVAATPASAATVIVSNVAGAPTKTSWGTYPGENNAGSSAAVTGTVAYNGNGSLEMRGDRTRTQLGIQYTFGRTDLGALADVSSLTFDWRIAADSTNPYNADYTPALRLLILDGSTRKELIWEGAYNGTYGNTSRDTWYSTTADDKFYITGGNENDGKTVATWASQLTGARVLGMSVGVGSGLGKGYHAFADNVTLTTRAGSTTYNFDLKATGAVPEPGTWMMMMLGFGVVGAACRRRTRARVALG
;
A
#
# COMPACT_ATOMS: atom_id res chain seq x y z
N MET A 1 44.49 -13.94 -55.12
CA MET A 1 43.41 -13.07 -54.63
C MET A 1 42.76 -13.77 -53.44
N LYS A 2 42.92 -13.25 -52.21
CA LYS A 2 42.32 -13.80 -50.99
C LYS A 2 41.09 -12.95 -50.65
N ALA A 3 39.90 -13.53 -50.70
CA ALA A 3 38.66 -12.86 -50.32
C ALA A 3 38.48 -12.92 -48.80
N LEU A 4 38.39 -11.76 -48.17
CA LEU A 4 38.03 -11.57 -46.76
C LEU A 4 36.50 -11.58 -46.64
N TYR A 5 35.95 -12.56 -45.94
CA TYR A 5 34.54 -12.60 -45.58
C TYR A 5 34.33 -11.83 -44.27
N SER A 6 33.63 -10.71 -44.36
CA SER A 6 33.14 -9.91 -43.24
C SER A 6 31.88 -10.56 -42.66
N LEU A 7 31.95 -11.17 -41.47
CA LEU A 7 30.76 -11.52 -40.69
C LEU A 7 30.21 -10.25 -40.03
N SER A 8 29.06 -9.77 -40.51
CA SER A 8 28.30 -8.72 -39.85
C SER A 8 27.49 -9.32 -38.69
N ALA A 9 27.81 -8.92 -37.47
CA ALA A 9 27.03 -9.25 -36.28
C ALA A 9 25.73 -8.41 -36.27
N ALA A 10 24.58 -9.07 -36.37
CA ALA A 10 23.29 -8.42 -36.21
C ALA A 10 23.03 -8.14 -34.72
N ALA A 11 22.95 -6.86 -34.34
CA ALA A 11 22.56 -6.46 -33.00
C ALA A 11 21.04 -6.64 -32.83
N LEU A 12 20.64 -7.59 -31.99
CA LEU A 12 19.25 -7.79 -31.59
C LEU A 12 18.88 -6.70 -30.57
N VAL A 13 18.11 -5.70 -31.00
CA VAL A 13 17.52 -4.70 -30.11
C VAL A 13 16.30 -5.33 -29.44
N VAL A 14 16.45 -5.79 -28.21
CA VAL A 14 15.31 -6.18 -27.36
C VAL A 14 14.66 -4.89 -26.87
N ALA A 15 13.48 -4.57 -27.39
CA ALA A 15 12.66 -3.48 -26.86
C ALA A 15 12.19 -3.85 -25.45
N ALA A 16 12.73 -3.17 -24.43
CA ALA A 16 12.25 -3.30 -23.06
C ALA A 16 10.81 -2.76 -22.99
N THR A 17 9.85 -3.62 -22.66
CA THR A 17 8.49 -3.17 -22.34
C THR A 17 8.53 -2.32 -21.07
N PRO A 18 7.86 -1.16 -21.03
CA PRO A 18 7.84 -0.34 -19.82
C PRO A 18 7.20 -1.11 -18.67
N ALA A 19 7.82 -1.04 -17.49
CA ALA A 19 7.25 -1.55 -16.26
C ALA A 19 5.91 -0.84 -15.99
N SER A 20 4.83 -1.62 -15.81
CA SER A 20 3.53 -1.06 -15.43
C SER A 20 3.53 -0.75 -13.93
N ALA A 21 3.21 0.50 -13.57
CA ALA A 21 2.89 0.86 -12.20
C ALA A 21 1.38 0.71 -12.00
N ALA A 22 0.97 -0.16 -11.07
CA ALA A 22 -0.43 -0.38 -10.72
C ALA A 22 -0.72 0.20 -9.32
N THR A 23 -1.87 0.87 -9.18
CA THR A 23 -2.37 1.30 -7.86
C THR A 23 -3.61 0.49 -7.49
N VAL A 24 -3.61 -0.06 -6.28
CA VAL A 24 -4.73 -0.80 -5.70
C VAL A 24 -5.25 0.00 -4.52
N ILE A 25 -6.55 0.32 -4.54
CA ILE A 25 -7.20 0.99 -3.41
C ILE A 25 -7.58 -0.05 -2.35
N VAL A 26 -7.05 0.14 -1.14
CA VAL A 26 -7.35 -0.67 0.04
C VAL A 26 -8.28 0.12 0.93
N SER A 27 -9.57 -0.22 0.90
CA SER A 27 -10.62 0.49 1.67
C SER A 27 -11.07 -0.23 2.93
N ASN A 28 -10.56 -1.44 3.16
CA ASN A 28 -10.85 -2.23 4.34
C ASN A 28 -9.68 -3.16 4.64
N VAL A 29 -9.41 -3.34 5.93
CA VAL A 29 -8.41 -4.28 6.46
C VAL A 29 -9.00 -5.23 7.51
N ALA A 30 -10.33 -5.25 7.66
CA ALA A 30 -11.01 -6.20 8.51
C ALA A 30 -11.12 -7.59 7.84
N GLY A 31 -11.00 -8.64 8.66
CA GLY A 31 -11.12 -10.02 8.22
C GLY A 31 -9.80 -10.62 7.73
N ALA A 32 -9.85 -11.92 7.40
CA ALA A 32 -8.66 -12.66 7.01
C ALA A 32 -8.05 -12.12 5.70
N PRO A 33 -6.72 -11.93 5.65
CA PRO A 33 -6.05 -11.48 4.43
C PRO A 33 -6.10 -12.56 3.34
N THR A 34 -5.95 -12.16 2.08
CA THR A 34 -5.85 -13.08 0.93
C THR A 34 -4.67 -12.69 0.03
N LYS A 35 -4.49 -13.40 -1.09
CA LYS A 35 -3.49 -13.04 -2.10
C LYS A 35 -3.67 -11.62 -2.65
N THR A 36 -4.90 -11.11 -2.67
CA THR A 36 -5.26 -9.85 -3.35
C THR A 36 -5.99 -8.86 -2.45
N SER A 37 -6.25 -9.20 -1.20
CA SER A 37 -6.91 -8.31 -0.23
C SER A 37 -6.13 -8.24 1.07
N TRP A 38 -5.96 -7.01 1.55
CA TRP A 38 -5.41 -6.76 2.87
C TRP A 38 -6.40 -7.18 3.96
N GLY A 39 -5.88 -7.55 5.12
CA GLY A 39 -6.67 -8.04 6.24
C GLY A 39 -5.87 -8.15 7.53
N THR A 40 -6.60 -8.37 8.63
CA THR A 40 -6.06 -8.66 9.97
C THR A 40 -6.58 -10.04 10.39
N TYR A 41 -5.67 -10.93 10.80
CA TYR A 41 -6.11 -12.26 11.25
C TYR A 41 -7.00 -12.18 12.49
N PRO A 42 -7.97 -13.11 12.61
CA PRO A 42 -8.70 -13.28 13.85
C PRO A 42 -7.74 -13.50 15.03
N GLY A 43 -7.87 -12.69 16.08
CA GLY A 43 -7.01 -12.76 17.27
C GLY A 43 -5.69 -11.99 17.15
N GLU A 44 -5.41 -11.32 16.03
CA GLU A 44 -4.47 -10.20 15.99
C GLU A 44 -5.20 -8.91 16.40
N ASN A 45 -4.45 -7.87 16.78
CA ASN A 45 -4.99 -6.57 17.22
C ASN A 45 -5.94 -6.68 18.45
N ASN A 46 -5.55 -7.44 19.47
CA ASN A 46 -6.36 -7.60 20.69
C ASN A 46 -6.04 -6.55 21.77
N ALA A 47 -6.92 -6.45 22.77
CA ALA A 47 -6.66 -5.78 24.05
C ALA A 47 -6.27 -4.29 23.97
N GLY A 48 -6.86 -3.55 23.03
CA GLY A 48 -6.69 -2.10 22.86
C GLY A 48 -5.77 -1.70 21.71
N SER A 49 -5.41 -2.64 20.84
CA SER A 49 -4.85 -2.34 19.52
C SER A 49 -5.89 -2.45 18.41
N SER A 50 -5.69 -1.71 17.33
CA SER A 50 -6.60 -1.69 16.19
C SER A 50 -5.89 -1.21 14.94
N ALA A 51 -6.23 -1.78 13.77
CA ALA A 51 -5.83 -1.27 12.47
C ALA A 51 -7.08 -1.07 11.60
N ALA A 52 -7.25 0.10 11.02
CA ALA A 52 -8.38 0.43 10.17
C ALA A 52 -8.00 1.45 9.10
N VAL A 53 -8.67 1.43 7.96
CA VAL A 53 -8.56 2.51 6.98
C VAL A 53 -9.50 3.63 7.43
N THR A 54 -8.96 4.82 7.70
CA THR A 54 -9.72 5.96 8.24
C THR A 54 -9.43 7.23 7.46
N GLY A 55 -10.32 8.21 7.59
CA GLY A 55 -10.11 9.58 7.08
C GLY A 55 -9.52 10.52 8.11
N THR A 56 -9.03 10.01 9.26
CA THR A 56 -8.53 10.85 10.37
C THR A 56 -7.35 11.70 9.95
N VAL A 57 -6.39 11.08 9.23
CA VAL A 57 -5.26 11.75 8.61
C VAL A 57 -5.03 11.12 7.25
N ALA A 58 -5.43 11.82 6.19
CA ALA A 58 -5.16 11.38 4.83
C ALA A 58 -3.73 11.73 4.40
N TYR A 59 -3.21 10.99 3.41
CA TYR A 59 -1.97 11.35 2.71
C TYR A 59 -2.21 11.49 1.21
N ASN A 60 -2.29 10.39 0.46
CA ASN A 60 -2.54 10.41 -0.98
C ASN A 60 -3.96 9.95 -1.30
N GLY A 61 -4.94 10.76 -0.89
CA GLY A 61 -6.36 10.47 -1.09
C GLY A 61 -7.23 11.11 -0.01
N ASN A 62 -8.26 10.39 0.38
CA ASN A 62 -9.20 10.72 1.46
C ASN A 62 -8.99 9.87 2.74
N GLY A 63 -8.03 8.93 2.74
CA GLY A 63 -7.73 8.09 3.89
C GLY A 63 -6.27 7.73 4.07
N SER A 64 -6.02 6.94 5.12
CA SER A 64 -4.79 6.17 5.34
C SER A 64 -5.06 4.99 6.28
N LEU A 65 -4.08 4.10 6.46
CA LEU A 65 -4.15 3.06 7.48
C LEU A 65 -3.80 3.65 8.85
N GLU A 66 -4.79 3.78 9.73
CA GLU A 66 -4.62 4.17 11.14
C GLU A 66 -4.36 2.92 12.00
N MET A 67 -3.29 2.97 12.81
CA MET A 67 -2.87 1.90 13.71
C MET A 67 -2.76 2.43 15.13
N ARG A 68 -3.37 1.71 16.07
CA ARG A 68 -3.31 2.00 17.51
C ARG A 68 -2.86 0.79 18.32
N GLY A 69 -2.29 1.06 19.48
CA GLY A 69 -1.95 0.09 20.52
C GLY A 69 -0.75 -0.80 20.20
N ASP A 70 -0.60 -1.84 21.03
CA ASP A 70 0.51 -2.79 20.97
C ASP A 70 0.23 -3.96 19.99
N ARG A 71 1.28 -4.48 19.35
CA ARG A 71 1.20 -5.66 18.46
C ARG A 71 0.14 -5.52 17.37
N THR A 72 -0.02 -4.32 16.83
CA THR A 72 -0.96 -4.07 15.74
C THR A 72 -0.39 -4.61 14.44
N ARG A 73 -1.17 -5.32 13.63
CA ARG A 73 -0.76 -5.85 12.32
C ARG A 73 -1.94 -5.90 11.35
N THR A 74 -1.68 -5.46 10.12
CA THR A 74 -2.49 -5.76 8.94
C THR A 74 -1.57 -6.23 7.83
N GLN A 75 -2.05 -7.11 6.96
CA GLN A 75 -1.22 -7.72 5.95
C GLN A 75 -1.97 -8.04 4.68
N LEU A 76 -1.24 -8.09 3.57
CA LEU A 76 -1.60 -8.80 2.36
C LEU A 76 -0.97 -10.20 2.42
N GLY A 77 -1.70 -11.21 1.95
CA GLY A 77 -1.24 -12.59 1.91
C GLY A 77 -1.38 -13.33 3.23
N ILE A 78 -1.24 -14.65 3.16
CA ILE A 78 -1.32 -15.59 4.27
C ILE A 78 0.04 -16.24 4.51
N GLN A 79 0.58 -16.07 5.72
CA GLN A 79 1.91 -16.58 6.09
C GLN A 79 1.89 -17.94 6.81
N TYR A 80 0.71 -18.40 7.22
CA TYR A 80 0.54 -19.67 7.92
C TYR A 80 0.30 -20.81 6.94
N THR A 81 0.57 -22.05 7.36
CA THR A 81 0.56 -23.24 6.49
C THR A 81 -0.79 -23.46 5.81
N PHE A 82 -1.90 -23.26 6.52
CA PHE A 82 -3.23 -23.37 5.93
C PHE A 82 -3.56 -22.10 5.14
N GLY A 83 -3.79 -22.25 3.83
CA GLY A 83 -4.10 -21.12 2.95
C GLY A 83 -2.89 -20.25 2.59
N ARG A 84 -1.66 -20.73 2.85
CA ARG A 84 -0.42 -20.00 2.54
C ARG A 84 -0.44 -19.41 1.14
N THR A 85 -0.20 -18.12 1.02
CA THR A 85 -0.15 -17.47 -0.29
C THR A 85 1.24 -17.53 -0.89
N ASP A 86 1.27 -17.31 -2.20
CA ASP A 86 2.49 -17.25 -2.98
C ASP A 86 2.36 -16.07 -3.96
N LEU A 87 3.08 -15.00 -3.66
CA LEU A 87 3.11 -13.77 -4.45
C LEU A 87 4.22 -13.80 -5.51
N GLY A 88 5.08 -14.82 -5.53
CA GLY A 88 6.18 -14.95 -6.48
C GLY A 88 7.53 -15.25 -5.82
N ALA A 89 8.58 -15.29 -6.64
CA ALA A 89 9.94 -15.49 -6.16
C ALA A 89 10.47 -14.22 -5.50
N LEU A 90 11.17 -14.35 -4.37
CA LEU A 90 11.84 -13.22 -3.73
C LEU A 90 12.92 -12.62 -4.64
N ALA A 91 13.56 -13.44 -5.46
CA ALA A 91 14.57 -13.01 -6.44
C ALA A 91 14.06 -12.01 -7.50
N ASP A 92 12.74 -11.88 -7.65
CA ASP A 92 12.13 -10.89 -8.54
C ASP A 92 11.80 -9.57 -7.83
N VAL A 93 11.92 -9.49 -6.50
CA VAL A 93 11.65 -8.28 -5.72
C VAL A 93 12.89 -7.40 -5.64
N SER A 94 12.75 -6.12 -5.97
CA SER A 94 13.83 -5.14 -5.88
C SER A 94 13.65 -4.14 -4.73
N SER A 95 12.41 -3.79 -4.38
CA SER A 95 12.14 -2.88 -3.26
C SER A 95 10.77 -3.12 -2.62
N LEU A 96 10.66 -2.73 -1.36
CA LEU A 96 9.41 -2.63 -0.61
C LEU A 96 9.46 -1.30 0.16
N THR A 97 8.51 -0.41 -0.09
CA THR A 97 8.43 0.91 0.53
C THR A 97 7.04 1.19 1.06
N PHE A 98 6.91 2.19 1.94
CA PHE A 98 5.65 2.76 2.39
C PHE A 98 5.85 4.20 2.86
N ASP A 99 4.75 4.92 2.95
CA ASP A 99 4.66 6.19 3.66
C ASP A 99 4.16 5.94 5.08
N TRP A 100 4.64 6.73 6.03
CA TRP A 100 4.26 6.60 7.42
C TRP A 100 4.29 7.92 8.16
N ARG A 101 3.54 7.98 9.27
CA ARG A 101 3.45 9.14 10.17
C ARG A 101 3.24 8.67 11.60
N ILE A 102 3.94 9.27 12.54
CA ILE A 102 3.66 9.09 13.97
C ILE A 102 2.70 10.19 14.40
N ALA A 103 1.58 9.82 15.03
CA ALA A 103 0.59 10.80 15.45
C ALA A 103 1.11 11.67 16.60
N ALA A 104 0.66 12.93 16.70
CA ALA A 104 1.04 13.82 17.81
C ALA A 104 0.72 13.23 19.20
N ASP A 105 -0.44 12.57 19.33
CA ASP A 105 -0.92 11.93 20.56
C ASP A 105 -0.26 10.57 20.85
N SER A 106 0.61 10.07 19.98
CA SER A 106 1.27 8.78 20.16
C SER A 106 2.13 8.75 21.41
N THR A 107 2.02 7.70 22.21
CA THR A 107 2.86 7.48 23.40
C THR A 107 3.40 6.06 23.38
N ASN A 108 4.69 5.91 23.70
CA ASN A 108 5.34 4.61 23.82
C ASN A 108 6.54 4.71 24.79
N PRO A 109 6.98 3.60 25.39
CA PRO A 109 8.00 3.61 26.44
C PRO A 109 9.45 3.61 25.93
N TYR A 110 9.68 3.48 24.62
CA TYR A 110 11.03 3.29 24.08
C TYR A 110 11.63 4.58 23.51
N ASN A 111 10.91 5.24 22.60
CA ASN A 111 11.38 6.45 21.96
C ASN A 111 10.21 7.27 21.42
N ALA A 112 10.25 8.60 21.56
CA ALA A 112 9.19 9.48 21.06
C ALA A 112 8.95 9.34 19.54
N ASP A 113 9.97 8.88 18.81
CA ASP A 113 10.04 8.69 17.36
C ASP A 113 9.88 7.23 16.92
N TYR A 114 9.30 6.37 17.76
CA TYR A 114 9.08 4.97 17.40
C TYR A 114 8.15 4.84 16.18
N THR A 115 8.71 4.47 15.03
CA THR A 115 8.00 4.34 13.76
C THR A 115 7.12 3.09 13.72
N PRO A 116 6.08 3.06 12.87
CA PRO A 116 5.50 1.79 12.46
C PRO A 116 6.56 0.95 11.73
N ALA A 117 6.24 -0.31 11.49
CA ALA A 117 7.14 -1.27 10.86
C ALA A 117 6.51 -1.86 9.60
N LEU A 118 7.32 -1.96 8.55
CA LEU A 118 6.96 -2.57 7.27
C LEU A 118 7.67 -3.91 7.16
N ARG A 119 6.97 -4.95 6.71
CA ARG A 119 7.54 -6.31 6.65
C ARG A 119 7.25 -6.97 5.31
N LEU A 120 8.25 -7.66 4.77
CA LEU A 120 8.07 -8.65 3.71
C LEU A 120 8.04 -10.04 4.34
N LEU A 121 6.95 -10.76 4.14
CA LEU A 121 6.77 -12.11 4.68
C LEU A 121 7.29 -13.11 3.65
N ILE A 122 8.27 -13.94 4.02
CA ILE A 122 8.93 -14.85 3.09
C ILE A 122 8.95 -16.29 3.60
N LEU A 123 9.13 -17.22 2.67
CA LEU A 123 9.39 -18.63 2.92
C LEU A 123 10.73 -18.99 2.31
N ASP A 124 11.69 -19.36 3.14
CA ASP A 124 13.02 -19.81 2.76
C ASP A 124 13.11 -21.33 3.02
N GLY A 125 12.99 -22.11 1.95
CA GLY A 125 12.74 -23.55 2.03
C GLY A 125 11.42 -23.85 2.75
N SER A 126 11.49 -24.44 3.94
CA SER A 126 10.34 -24.69 4.82
C SER A 126 10.17 -23.66 5.93
N THR A 127 11.13 -22.73 6.08
CA THR A 127 11.20 -21.81 7.21
C THR A 127 10.54 -20.48 6.85
N ARG A 128 9.53 -20.08 7.62
CA ARG A 128 8.96 -18.73 7.50
C ARG A 128 9.92 -17.72 8.13
N LYS A 129 10.18 -16.64 7.40
CA LYS A 129 10.96 -15.49 7.89
C LYS A 129 10.24 -14.18 7.56
N GLU A 130 10.58 -13.12 8.25
CA GLU A 130 10.16 -11.75 7.94
C GLU A 130 11.42 -10.93 7.65
N LEU A 131 11.39 -10.16 6.56
CA LEU A 131 12.30 -9.02 6.38
C LEU A 131 11.59 -7.80 6.96
N ILE A 132 12.18 -7.13 7.94
CA ILE A 132 11.51 -6.10 8.73
C ILE A 132 12.27 -4.79 8.61
N TRP A 133 11.55 -3.75 8.19
CA TRP A 133 11.98 -2.37 8.28
C TRP A 133 11.43 -1.75 9.56
N GLU A 134 12.32 -1.08 10.30
CA GLU A 134 12.00 -0.23 11.44
C GLU A 134 12.91 1.00 11.40
N GLY A 135 12.39 2.16 11.80
CA GLY A 135 13.11 3.42 11.76
C GLY A 135 14.36 3.44 12.64
N ALA A 136 14.39 2.65 13.73
CA ALA A 136 15.54 2.52 14.62
C ALA A 136 16.82 2.14 13.86
N TYR A 137 16.69 1.27 12.86
CA TYR A 137 17.83 0.73 12.08
C TYR A 137 18.12 1.53 10.80
N ASN A 138 17.32 2.55 10.53
CA ASN A 138 17.40 3.39 9.33
C ASN A 138 17.73 4.86 9.67
N GLY A 139 18.28 5.11 10.87
CA GLY A 139 18.69 6.46 11.28
C GLY A 139 17.53 7.43 11.49
N THR A 140 16.31 6.91 11.63
CA THR A 140 15.09 7.72 11.75
C THR A 140 14.92 8.30 13.15
N TYR A 141 15.33 7.57 14.19
CA TYR A 141 15.13 8.01 15.58
C TYR A 141 15.96 9.26 15.90
N GLY A 142 15.31 10.26 16.50
CA GLY A 142 15.89 11.58 16.75
C GLY A 142 15.87 12.53 15.54
N ASN A 143 15.44 12.06 14.38
CA ASN A 143 15.40 12.81 13.13
C ASN A 143 13.98 12.98 12.57
N THR A 144 12.96 12.73 13.40
CA THR A 144 11.57 12.86 13.00
C THR A 144 10.82 13.86 13.85
N SER A 145 9.75 14.38 13.28
CA SER A 145 8.73 15.12 13.99
C SER A 145 7.44 14.35 13.89
N ARG A 146 6.71 14.28 15.01
CA ARG A 146 5.33 13.80 15.00
C ARG A 146 4.50 14.66 14.07
N ASP A 147 3.42 14.10 13.58
CA ASP A 147 2.50 14.74 12.67
C ASP A 147 3.11 15.16 11.31
N THR A 148 4.22 14.51 10.94
CA THR A 148 4.85 14.64 9.63
C THR A 148 4.83 13.29 8.91
N TRP A 149 4.52 13.32 7.62
CA TRP A 149 4.61 12.16 6.75
C TRP A 149 6.05 11.98 6.25
N TYR A 150 6.51 10.73 6.26
CA TYR A 150 7.80 10.31 5.78
C TYR A 150 7.64 9.14 4.82
N SER A 151 8.61 8.97 3.94
CA SER A 151 8.64 7.87 2.97
C SER A 151 9.91 7.06 3.16
N THR A 152 9.79 5.74 3.15
CA THR A 152 10.96 4.86 3.02
C THR A 152 11.48 4.85 1.59
N THR A 153 12.74 4.48 1.40
CA THR A 153 13.37 4.35 0.08
C THR A 153 13.77 2.91 -0.23
N ALA A 154 14.18 2.65 -1.48
CA ALA A 154 14.71 1.35 -1.87
C ALA A 154 16.07 1.01 -1.20
N ASP A 155 16.76 2.03 -0.69
CA ASP A 155 18.05 1.90 -0.01
C ASP A 155 17.90 1.60 1.49
N ASP A 156 16.66 1.65 2.00
CA ASP A 156 16.38 1.35 3.39
C ASP A 156 16.66 -0.12 3.71
N LYS A 157 17.11 -0.34 4.94
CA LYS A 157 17.55 -1.63 5.45
C LYS A 157 16.40 -2.37 6.11
N PHE A 158 16.32 -3.65 5.78
CA PHE A 158 15.48 -4.63 6.42
C PHE A 158 16.37 -5.63 7.16
N TYR A 159 16.04 -5.96 8.40
CA TYR A 159 16.65 -7.09 9.11
C TYR A 159 15.81 -8.35 8.94
N ILE A 160 16.40 -9.53 9.16
CA ILE A 160 15.71 -10.81 8.96
C ILE A 160 15.48 -11.52 10.30
N THR A 161 14.27 -12.04 10.52
CA THR A 161 13.95 -12.83 11.71
C THR A 161 14.78 -14.11 11.77
N GLY A 162 15.34 -14.43 12.94
CA GLY A 162 16.17 -15.61 13.16
C GLY A 162 17.59 -15.49 12.58
N GLY A 163 17.96 -14.33 12.04
CA GLY A 163 19.35 -13.96 11.73
C GLY A 163 19.95 -13.04 12.79
N ASN A 164 21.12 -12.48 12.50
CA ASN A 164 21.70 -11.41 13.32
C ASN A 164 20.97 -10.10 13.00
N GLU A 165 20.32 -9.51 14.01
CA GLU A 165 19.51 -8.29 13.90
C GLU A 165 20.32 -7.09 13.38
N ASN A 166 21.65 -7.11 13.51
CA ASN A 166 22.54 -6.04 13.05
C ASN A 166 22.93 -6.14 11.57
N ASP A 167 22.56 -7.20 10.86
CA ASP A 167 22.89 -7.39 9.44
C ASP A 167 21.81 -6.81 8.52
N GLY A 168 21.29 -5.62 8.83
CA GLY A 168 20.29 -4.95 7.98
C GLY A 168 20.80 -4.72 6.56
N LYS A 169 20.01 -5.15 5.56
CA LYS A 169 20.33 -5.02 4.12
C LYS A 169 19.11 -4.55 3.34
N THR A 170 19.33 -4.02 2.15
CA THR A 170 18.23 -3.71 1.22
C THR A 170 17.49 -4.99 0.81
N VAL A 171 16.22 -4.85 0.41
CA VAL A 171 15.42 -5.98 -0.08
C VAL A 171 16.09 -6.66 -1.28
N ALA A 172 16.63 -5.89 -2.22
CA ALA A 172 17.37 -6.42 -3.36
C ALA A 172 18.58 -7.28 -2.95
N THR A 173 19.32 -6.86 -1.92
CA THR A 173 20.45 -7.63 -1.39
C THR A 173 19.97 -8.94 -0.77
N TRP A 174 18.92 -8.91 0.06
CA TRP A 174 18.33 -10.14 0.59
C TRP A 174 17.83 -11.08 -0.50
N ALA A 175 17.18 -10.54 -1.53
CA ALA A 175 16.68 -11.30 -2.66
C ALA A 175 17.80 -12.06 -3.40
N SER A 176 19.00 -11.47 -3.50
CA SER A 176 20.17 -12.14 -4.07
C SER A 176 20.76 -13.25 -3.19
N GLN A 177 20.62 -13.14 -1.86
CA GLN A 177 21.22 -14.07 -0.90
C GLN A 177 20.31 -15.26 -0.59
N LEU A 178 19.00 -15.02 -0.54
CA LEU A 178 17.99 -16.01 -0.19
C LEU A 178 17.47 -16.70 -1.46
N THR A 179 18.37 -17.36 -2.17
CA THR A 179 18.08 -17.99 -3.46
C THR A 179 16.99 -19.06 -3.29
N GLY A 180 15.90 -18.93 -4.03
CA GLY A 180 14.76 -19.86 -3.98
C GLY A 180 13.67 -19.50 -2.96
N ALA A 181 13.85 -18.45 -2.15
CA ALA A 181 12.81 -17.98 -1.25
C ALA A 181 11.56 -17.47 -2.01
N ARG A 182 10.39 -17.65 -1.41
CA ARG A 182 9.09 -17.21 -1.93
C ARG A 182 8.53 -16.06 -1.11
N VAL A 183 7.87 -15.11 -1.75
CA VAL A 183 7.12 -14.05 -1.07
C VAL A 183 5.75 -14.60 -0.69
N LEU A 184 5.46 -14.61 0.61
CA LEU A 184 4.15 -14.98 1.13
C LEU A 184 3.22 -13.78 1.17
N GLY A 185 3.74 -12.60 1.52
CA GLY A 185 2.90 -11.45 1.78
C GLY A 185 3.72 -10.24 2.19
N MET A 186 3.03 -9.20 2.61
CA MET A 186 3.62 -8.02 3.23
C MET A 186 2.70 -7.52 4.34
N SER A 187 3.27 -6.90 5.37
CA SER A 187 2.48 -6.40 6.50
C SER A 187 2.94 -5.03 6.94
N VAL A 188 2.00 -4.22 7.38
CA VAL A 188 2.25 -2.98 8.12
C VAL A 188 1.74 -3.18 9.53
N GLY A 189 2.50 -2.71 10.50
CA GLY A 189 2.12 -2.87 11.89
C GLY A 189 3.12 -2.31 12.85
N VAL A 190 3.05 -2.80 14.07
CA VAL A 190 3.75 -2.29 15.23
C VAL A 190 4.31 -3.47 16.01
N GLY A 191 5.52 -3.32 16.54
CA GLY A 191 6.15 -4.32 17.39
C GLY A 191 5.43 -4.50 18.73
N SER A 192 5.98 -5.37 19.57
CA SER A 192 5.52 -5.54 20.94
C SER A 192 6.18 -4.55 21.90
N GLY A 193 5.48 -4.24 23.00
CA GLY A 193 6.00 -3.43 24.09
C GLY A 193 5.70 -1.93 23.96
N LEU A 194 4.93 -1.50 22.94
CA LEU A 194 4.63 -0.07 22.77
C LEU A 194 3.49 0.42 23.69
N GLY A 195 2.70 -0.51 24.21
CA GLY A 195 1.56 -0.22 25.07
C GLY A 195 0.36 0.35 24.30
N LYS A 196 -0.72 0.64 25.03
CA LYS A 196 -2.01 1.01 24.45
C LYS A 196 -2.05 2.42 23.83
N GLY A 197 -1.10 3.27 24.20
CA GLY A 197 -1.06 4.67 23.76
C GLY A 197 -0.35 4.89 22.42
N TYR A 198 0.19 3.84 21.80
CA TYR A 198 0.82 3.97 20.49
C TYR A 198 -0.21 4.34 19.42
N HIS A 199 0.14 5.27 18.55
CA HIS A 199 -0.71 5.72 17.45
C HIS A 199 0.15 6.16 16.25
N ALA A 200 -0.12 5.58 15.09
CA ALA A 200 0.60 5.89 13.85
C ALA A 200 -0.30 5.67 12.62
N PHE A 201 0.16 6.18 11.48
CA PHE A 201 -0.48 6.04 10.19
C PHE A 201 0.50 5.47 9.16
N ALA A 202 -0.04 4.81 8.14
CA ALA A 202 0.71 4.35 6.98
C ALA A 202 -0.09 4.49 5.69
N ASP A 203 0.61 4.69 4.58
CA ASP A 203 0.03 4.78 3.24
C ASP A 203 0.98 4.28 2.14
N ASN A 204 0.48 4.14 0.90
CA ASN A 204 1.22 3.78 -0.33
C ASN A 204 2.26 2.67 -0.17
N VAL A 205 1.87 1.53 0.40
CA VAL A 205 2.77 0.37 0.48
C VAL A 205 3.06 -0.09 -0.94
N THR A 206 4.31 0.01 -1.38
CA THR A 206 4.72 -0.26 -2.76
C THR A 206 5.69 -1.43 -2.81
N LEU A 207 5.27 -2.51 -3.48
CA LEU A 207 6.14 -3.63 -3.82
C LEU A 207 6.63 -3.47 -5.25
N THR A 208 7.95 -3.39 -5.45
CA THR A 208 8.55 -3.36 -6.77
C THR A 208 9.18 -4.70 -7.10
N THR A 209 8.82 -5.21 -8.26
CA THR A 209 9.35 -6.46 -8.83
C THR A 209 9.88 -6.23 -10.23
N ARG A 210 10.53 -7.24 -10.83
CA ARG A 210 10.92 -7.22 -12.25
C ARG A 210 9.74 -7.01 -13.21
N ALA A 211 8.52 -7.39 -12.81
CA ALA A 211 7.31 -7.19 -13.62
C ALA A 211 6.74 -5.77 -13.52
N GLY A 212 7.18 -4.98 -12.53
CA GLY A 212 6.69 -3.64 -12.25
C GLY A 212 6.41 -3.40 -10.78
N SER A 213 5.84 -2.23 -10.48
CA SER A 213 5.51 -1.79 -9.12
C SER A 213 4.01 -1.85 -8.89
N THR A 214 3.60 -2.34 -7.72
CA THR A 214 2.21 -2.24 -7.25
C THR A 214 2.19 -1.45 -5.95
N THR A 215 1.42 -0.36 -5.95
CA THR A 215 1.18 0.48 -4.78
C THR A 215 -0.19 0.19 -4.21
N TYR A 216 -0.25 -0.15 -2.93
CA TYR A 216 -1.47 -0.30 -2.15
C TYR A 216 -1.71 1.01 -1.40
N ASN A 217 -2.64 1.81 -1.92
CA ASN A 217 -3.05 3.08 -1.34
C ASN A 217 -4.23 2.85 -0.39
N PHE A 218 -4.11 3.26 0.87
CA PHE A 218 -5.17 3.06 1.85
C PHE A 218 -6.14 4.22 1.80
N ASP A 219 -7.29 4.01 1.16
CA ASP A 219 -8.23 5.08 0.88
C ASP A 219 -9.65 4.65 1.21
N LEU A 220 -10.48 5.55 1.73
CA LEU A 220 -11.88 5.23 1.94
C LEU A 220 -12.52 4.98 0.57
N LYS A 221 -13.34 3.93 0.51
CA LYS A 221 -14.07 3.61 -0.70
C LYS A 221 -14.86 4.86 -1.11
N ALA A 222 -14.63 5.34 -2.34
CA ALA A 222 -15.41 6.43 -2.89
C ALA A 222 -16.89 6.06 -2.74
N THR A 223 -17.61 6.77 -1.87
CA THR A 223 -19.06 6.78 -1.88
C THR A 223 -19.39 7.48 -3.18
N GLY A 224 -19.60 6.71 -4.25
CA GLY A 224 -19.88 7.26 -5.58
C GLY A 224 -20.90 8.36 -5.40
N ALA A 225 -20.60 9.56 -5.91
CA ALA A 225 -21.46 10.72 -5.74
C ALA A 225 -22.86 10.32 -6.22
N VAL A 226 -23.73 9.95 -5.29
CA VAL A 226 -25.14 9.76 -5.57
C VAL A 226 -25.56 11.16 -5.99
N PRO A 227 -25.95 11.38 -7.25
CA PRO A 227 -26.30 12.73 -7.68
C PRO A 227 -27.38 13.19 -6.71
N GLU A 228 -27.10 14.27 -6.00
CA GLU A 228 -27.94 14.68 -4.91
C GLU A 228 -29.38 14.79 -5.45
N PRO A 229 -30.41 14.43 -4.67
CA PRO A 229 -31.79 14.56 -5.11
C PRO A 229 -32.10 15.93 -5.73
N GLY A 230 -31.40 16.98 -5.27
CA GLY A 230 -31.40 18.32 -5.86
C GLY A 230 -30.93 18.38 -7.31
N THR A 231 -29.87 17.67 -7.72
CA THR A 231 -29.41 17.66 -9.12
C THR A 231 -30.47 17.07 -10.05
N TRP A 232 -31.13 16.00 -9.62
CA TRP A 232 -32.25 15.41 -10.38
C TRP A 232 -33.44 16.38 -10.45
N MET A 233 -33.81 16.98 -9.31
CA MET A 233 -34.90 17.96 -9.27
C MET A 233 -34.60 19.20 -10.13
N MET A 234 -33.36 19.70 -10.13
CA MET A 234 -32.94 20.85 -10.94
C MET A 234 -32.92 20.51 -12.43
N MET A 235 -32.51 19.30 -12.79
CA MET A 235 -32.59 18.82 -14.17
C MET A 235 -34.05 18.68 -14.63
N MET A 236 -34.91 18.08 -13.81
CA MET A 236 -36.35 17.95 -14.09
C MET A 236 -37.04 19.31 -14.16
N LEU A 237 -36.73 20.22 -13.24
CA LEU A 237 -37.24 21.60 -13.26
C LEU A 237 -36.75 22.34 -14.51
N GLY A 238 -35.48 22.21 -14.86
CA GLY A 238 -34.90 22.80 -16.07
C GLY A 238 -35.63 22.32 -17.34
N PHE A 239 -35.81 21.00 -17.48
CA PHE A 239 -36.59 20.45 -18.59
C PHE A 239 -38.07 20.85 -18.55
N GLY A 240 -38.67 20.92 -17.37
CA GLY A 240 -40.04 21.40 -17.19
C GLY A 240 -40.23 22.84 -17.66
N VAL A 241 -39.31 23.74 -17.29
CA VAL A 241 -39.32 25.15 -17.69
C VAL A 241 -39.12 25.30 -19.20
N VAL A 242 -38.14 24.60 -19.78
CA VAL A 242 -37.89 24.61 -21.23
C VAL A 242 -39.11 24.06 -22.00
N GLY A 243 -39.68 22.95 -21.56
CA GLY A 243 -40.89 22.37 -22.14
C GLY A 243 -42.10 23.31 -22.08
N ALA A 244 -42.32 23.95 -20.93
CA ALA A 244 -43.38 24.94 -20.77
C ALA A 244 -43.20 26.16 -21.69
N ALA A 245 -41.97 26.66 -21.83
CA ALA A 245 -41.66 27.78 -22.73
C ALA A 245 -41.92 27.43 -24.21
N CYS A 246 -41.51 26.23 -24.65
CA CYS A 246 -41.79 25.74 -26.01
C CYS A 246 -43.30 25.61 -26.27
N ARG A 247 -44.08 25.07 -25.33
CA ARG A 247 -45.54 24.96 -25.46
C ARG A 247 -46.22 26.33 -25.57
N ARG A 248 -45.77 27.34 -24.83
CA ARG A 248 -46.34 28.71 -24.90
C ARG A 248 -46.23 29.32 -26.29
N ARG A 249 -45.13 29.09 -27.03
CA ARG A 249 -44.94 29.65 -28.39
C ARG A 249 -45.88 29.06 -29.43
N THR A 250 -46.23 27.78 -29.33
CA THR A 250 -47.13 27.14 -30.30
C THR A 250 -48.55 27.71 -30.29
N ARG A 251 -49.06 28.12 -29.12
CA ARG A 251 -50.41 28.71 -28.99
C ARG A 251 -50.52 30.11 -29.58
N ALA A 252 -49.45 30.90 -29.57
CA ALA A 252 -49.45 32.23 -30.15
C ALA A 252 -49.56 32.21 -31.69
N ARG A 253 -49.20 31.10 -32.35
CA ARG A 253 -49.25 30.96 -33.81
C ARG A 253 -50.61 30.53 -34.37
N VAL A 254 -51.54 30.04 -33.54
CA VAL A 254 -52.86 29.54 -33.98
C VAL A 254 -53.93 30.64 -34.00
N ALA A 255 -53.62 31.86 -33.53
CA ALA A 255 -54.58 32.98 -33.45
C ALA A 255 -54.56 33.95 -34.65
N LEU A 256 -53.95 33.57 -35.78
CA LEU A 256 -53.96 34.33 -37.04
C LEU A 256 -54.37 33.40 -38.19
N GLY A 257 -55.67 33.15 -38.30
CA GLY A 257 -56.34 32.40 -39.35
C GLY A 257 -57.82 32.72 -39.33
#